data_AF-A0A1G1PYR2-F1
#
_entry.id   AF-A0A1G1PYR2-F1
#
_cell.length_a   1.000
_cell.length_b   1.000
_cell.length_c   1.000
_cell.angle_alpha   90.00
_cell.angle_beta   90.00
_cell.angle_gamma   90.00
#
_symmetry.space_group_name_H-M   'P 1'
#
loop_
_entity.id
_entity.type
_entity.pdbx_description
1 polymer ?
#
loop_
_entity_poly.entity_id
_entity_poly.type
_entity_poly.pdbx_seq_one_letter_code
_entity_poly.pdbx_strand_id
1 'polypeptide(L)'
;MSLVPCRSAWAAELKIGYVNVGAVLEGYQRTKASEQALEQKVQKKQAELETRATELKKMRESLELLSAQAREAKAREVEEKADEFQRLKARSQRDLVRERNLVGKALLEEIEVVITDYAKANGFAVMLDQRSLVYGQEAYDVTDEVLKLLNERYAAKQSSAAPR
;
A
#
# COMPACT_ATOMS: atom_id res chain seq x y z
N MET A 1 -45.44 -55.49 8.58
CA MET A 1 -44.59 -54.85 7.56
C MET A 1 -44.48 -53.39 7.93
N SER A 2 -43.37 -52.98 8.55
CA SER A 2 -43.18 -51.59 9.02
C SER A 2 -42.41 -50.81 7.97
N LEU A 3 -43.01 -49.73 7.44
CA LEU A 3 -42.34 -48.82 6.52
C LEU A 3 -41.26 -48.02 7.26
N VAL A 4 -40.02 -48.12 6.80
CA VAL A 4 -38.91 -47.26 7.23
C VAL A 4 -38.97 -45.96 6.42
N PRO A 5 -39.10 -44.79 7.05
CA PRO A 5 -39.06 -43.52 6.33
C PRO A 5 -37.65 -43.26 5.81
N CYS A 6 -37.53 -43.10 4.49
CA CYS A 6 -36.30 -42.62 3.85
C CYS A 6 -36.08 -41.15 4.28
N ARG A 7 -35.04 -40.89 5.07
CA ARG A 7 -34.62 -39.52 5.38
C ARG A 7 -33.98 -38.91 4.14
N SER A 8 -34.64 -37.93 3.54
CA SER A 8 -34.04 -37.07 2.52
C SER A 8 -32.79 -36.41 3.10
N ALA A 9 -31.62 -36.69 2.54
CA ALA A 9 -30.41 -35.96 2.86
C ALA A 9 -30.53 -34.55 2.29
N TRP A 10 -30.68 -33.54 3.13
CA TRP A 10 -30.45 -32.16 2.73
C TRP A 10 -28.94 -31.99 2.51
N ALA A 11 -28.52 -32.00 1.24
CA ALA A 11 -27.21 -31.48 0.88
C ALA A 11 -27.22 -29.99 1.22
N ALA A 12 -26.38 -29.57 2.16
CA ALA A 12 -26.14 -28.15 2.38
C ALA A 12 -25.65 -27.56 1.06
N GLU A 13 -26.38 -26.58 0.53
CA GLU A 13 -26.04 -25.94 -0.73
C GLU A 13 -24.68 -25.27 -0.59
N LEU A 14 -23.70 -25.73 -1.36
CA LEU A 14 -22.33 -25.24 -1.31
C LEU A 14 -22.29 -23.84 -1.93
N LYS A 15 -22.32 -22.82 -1.08
CA LYS A 15 -22.29 -21.42 -1.54
C LYS A 15 -20.87 -21.00 -1.90
N ILE A 16 -20.66 -20.68 -3.17
CA ILE A 16 -19.38 -20.21 -3.72
C ILE A 16 -19.55 -18.76 -4.16
N GLY A 17 -18.54 -17.92 -3.92
CA GLY A 17 -18.51 -16.54 -4.37
C GLY A 17 -17.15 -16.18 -4.95
N TYR A 18 -17.07 -15.02 -5.60
CA TYR A 18 -15.80 -14.47 -6.04
C TYR A 18 -15.73 -12.96 -5.84
N VAL A 19 -14.50 -12.45 -5.78
CA VAL A 19 -14.19 -11.04 -5.58
C VAL A 19 -13.09 -10.62 -6.53
N ASN A 20 -13.25 -9.47 -7.17
CA ASN A 20 -12.17 -8.80 -7.87
C ASN A 20 -11.31 -8.01 -6.86
N VAL A 21 -10.26 -8.65 -6.35
CA VAL A 21 -9.35 -8.04 -5.37
C VAL A 21 -8.67 -6.78 -5.94
N GLY A 22 -8.41 -6.74 -7.25
CA GLY A 22 -7.84 -5.57 -7.92
C GLY A 22 -8.77 -4.37 -7.89
N ALA A 23 -10.03 -4.55 -8.25
CA ALA A 23 -11.06 -3.52 -8.20
C ALA A 23 -11.33 -3.05 -6.76
N VAL A 24 -11.35 -3.98 -5.78
CA VAL A 24 -11.46 -3.62 -4.37
C VAL A 24 -10.27 -2.75 -3.93
N LEU A 25 -9.05 -3.14 -4.30
CA LEU A 25 -7.85 -2.38 -3.95
C LEU A 25 -7.88 -0.96 -4.54
N GLU A 26 -8.29 -0.80 -5.80
CA GLU A 26 -8.41 0.50 -6.49
C GLU A 26 -9.54 1.37 -5.91
N GLY A 27 -10.69 0.75 -5.61
CA GLY A 27 -11.84 1.44 -5.04
C GLY A 27 -11.68 1.81 -3.56
N TYR A 28 -10.76 1.15 -2.84
CA TYR A 28 -10.58 1.34 -1.41
C TYR A 28 -10.03 2.73 -1.09
N GLN A 29 -10.76 3.50 -0.29
CA GLN A 29 -10.41 4.89 0.05
C GLN A 29 -9.05 5.00 0.75
N ARG A 30 -8.67 4.01 1.58
CA ARG A 30 -7.35 3.98 2.22
C ARG A 30 -6.22 3.83 1.20
N THR A 31 -6.44 3.13 0.08
CA THR A 31 -5.45 3.04 -1.01
C THR A 31 -5.14 4.43 -1.53
N LYS A 32 -6.17 5.18 -1.94
CA LYS A 32 -6.03 6.56 -2.43
C LYS A 32 -5.33 7.49 -1.42
N ALA A 33 -5.73 7.41 -0.15
CA ALA A 33 -5.10 8.18 0.91
C ALA A 33 -3.61 7.81 1.10
N SER A 34 -3.27 6.53 1.00
CA SER A 34 -1.90 6.05 1.14
C SER A 34 -1.03 6.42 -0.05
N GLU A 35 -1.59 6.42 -1.27
CA GLU A 35 -0.91 6.89 -2.47
C GLU A 35 -0.57 8.38 -2.39
N GLN A 36 -1.53 9.21 -1.97
CA GLN A 36 -1.30 10.64 -1.75
C GLN A 36 -0.23 10.88 -0.69
N ALA A 37 -0.26 10.14 0.43
CA ALA A 37 0.76 10.26 1.47
C ALA A 37 2.16 9.86 0.96
N LEU A 38 2.25 8.80 0.14
CA LEU A 38 3.51 8.36 -0.46
C LEU A 38 4.03 9.40 -1.47
N GLU A 39 3.15 9.98 -2.29
CA GLU A 39 3.50 11.04 -3.24
C GLU A 39 4.07 12.26 -2.53
N GLN A 40 3.43 12.74 -1.46
CA GLN A 40 3.94 13.84 -0.64
C GLN A 40 5.33 13.53 -0.07
N LYS A 41 5.57 12.29 0.37
CA LYS A 41 6.89 11.86 0.85
C LYS A 41 7.93 11.84 -0.26
N VAL A 42 7.57 11.41 -1.47
CA VAL A 42 8.45 11.46 -2.64
C VAL A 42 8.83 12.91 -2.93
N GLN A 43 7.85 13.82 -3.01
CA GLN A 43 8.09 15.24 -3.26
C GLN A 43 9.00 15.86 -2.19
N LYS A 44 8.76 15.57 -0.90
CA LYS A 44 9.60 16.06 0.20
C LYS A 44 11.04 15.57 0.09
N LYS A 45 11.25 14.28 -0.19
CA LYS A 45 12.60 13.72 -0.38
C LYS A 45 13.30 14.30 -1.61
N GLN A 46 12.57 14.53 -2.69
CA GLN A 46 13.10 15.13 -3.89
C GLN A 46 13.57 16.57 -3.64
N ALA A 47 12.76 17.38 -2.96
CA ALA A 47 13.14 18.75 -2.57
C ALA A 47 14.37 18.79 -1.64
N GLU A 48 14.48 17.85 -0.70
CA GLU A 48 15.66 17.70 0.16
C GLU A 48 16.91 17.39 -0.66
N LEU A 49 16.83 16.44 -1.60
CA LEU A 49 17.95 16.08 -2.47
C LEU A 49 18.36 17.24 -3.39
N GLU A 50 17.41 17.99 -3.94
CA GLU A 50 17.69 19.17 -4.77
C GLU A 50 18.38 20.29 -3.99
N THR A 51 17.97 20.51 -2.75
CA THR A 51 18.61 21.48 -1.84
C THR A 51 20.07 21.10 -1.61
N ARG A 52 20.33 19.84 -1.22
CA ARG A 52 21.69 19.34 -0.99
C ARG A 52 22.56 19.35 -2.26
N ALA A 53 21.98 19.04 -3.41
CA ALA A 53 22.68 19.12 -4.70
C ALA A 53 23.09 20.56 -5.03
N THR A 54 22.21 21.53 -4.76
CA THR A 54 22.47 22.96 -4.97
C THR A 54 23.55 23.48 -4.02
N GLU A 55 23.51 23.08 -2.75
CA GLU A 55 24.55 23.41 -1.77
C GLU A 55 25.91 22.86 -2.21
N LEU A 56 25.98 21.59 -2.61
CA LEU A 56 27.22 20.98 -3.12
C LEU A 56 27.77 21.69 -4.34
N LYS A 57 26.90 22.10 -5.27
CA LYS A 57 27.28 22.87 -6.45
C LYS A 57 27.91 24.21 -6.04
N LYS A 58 27.27 24.97 -5.16
CA LYS A 58 27.79 26.25 -4.66
C LYS A 58 29.11 26.09 -3.92
N MET A 59 29.26 25.02 -3.13
CA MET A 59 30.52 24.76 -2.43
C MET A 59 31.66 24.48 -3.41
N ARG A 60 31.41 23.68 -4.47
CA ARG A 60 32.38 23.43 -5.54
C ARG A 60 32.77 24.70 -6.28
N GLU A 61 31.82 25.53 -6.67
CA GLU A 61 32.08 26.83 -7.31
C GLU A 61 32.94 27.74 -6.42
N SER A 62 32.71 27.71 -5.10
CA SER A 62 33.50 28.51 -4.17
C SER A 62 34.96 28.05 -4.02
N LEU A 63 35.31 26.81 -4.39
CA LEU A 63 36.70 26.32 -4.35
C LEU A 63 37.59 27.05 -5.35
N GLU A 64 37.04 27.48 -6.49
CA GLU A 64 37.77 28.18 -7.54
C GLU A 64 38.18 29.61 -7.13
N LEU A 65 37.59 30.14 -6.04
CA LEU A 65 37.83 31.50 -5.54
C LEU A 65 38.81 31.54 -4.35
N LEU A 66 39.33 30.38 -3.91
CA LEU A 66 40.16 30.27 -2.70
C LEU A 66 41.65 30.21 -2.98
N SER A 67 42.44 30.69 -2.02
CA SER A 67 43.89 30.45 -2.00
C SER A 67 44.19 28.96 -1.82
N ALA A 68 45.38 28.51 -2.26
CA ALA A 68 45.76 27.10 -2.25
C ALA A 68 45.59 26.43 -0.87
N GLN A 69 45.94 27.13 0.21
CA GLN A 69 45.84 26.62 1.58
C GLN A 69 44.38 26.52 2.09
N ALA A 70 43.52 27.48 1.73
CA ALA A 70 42.09 27.43 2.08
C ALA A 70 41.31 26.44 1.20
N ARG A 71 41.79 26.16 -0.01
CA ARG A 71 41.20 25.23 -0.96
C ARG A 71 41.25 23.79 -0.45
N GLU A 72 42.35 23.35 0.16
CA GLU A 72 42.50 21.96 0.61
C GLU A 72 41.48 21.58 1.69
N ALA A 73 41.34 22.39 2.74
CA ALA A 73 40.40 22.13 3.83
C ALA A 73 38.95 22.09 3.31
N LYS A 74 38.58 23.02 2.43
CA LYS A 74 37.22 23.08 1.88
C LYS A 74 36.95 21.99 0.82
N ALA A 75 37.98 21.53 0.11
CA ALA A 75 37.85 20.40 -0.81
C ALA A 75 37.49 19.11 -0.06
N ARG A 76 38.10 18.87 1.11
CA ARG A 76 37.75 17.73 1.97
C ARG A 76 36.30 17.81 2.45
N GLU A 77 35.83 18.99 2.88
CA GLU A 77 34.42 19.18 3.28
C GLU A 77 33.45 18.91 2.12
N VAL A 78 33.80 19.33 0.90
CA VAL A 78 33.00 19.07 -0.31
C VAL A 78 32.94 17.58 -0.62
N GLU A 79 34.04 16.85 -0.47
CA GLU A 79 34.10 15.40 -0.67
C GLU A 79 33.23 14.67 0.36
N GLU A 80 33.36 15.01 1.64
CA GLU A 80 32.55 14.43 2.72
C GLU A 80 31.04 14.64 2.48
N LYS A 81 30.64 15.86 2.10
CA LYS A 81 29.23 16.16 1.79
C LYS A 81 28.76 15.48 0.50
N ALA A 82 29.63 15.31 -0.49
CA ALA A 82 29.28 14.60 -1.72
C ALA A 82 28.99 13.12 -1.42
N ASP A 83 29.81 12.50 -0.58
CA ASP A 83 29.63 11.15 -0.09
C ASP A 83 28.35 10.99 0.74
N GLU A 84 28.08 11.93 1.65
CA GLU A 84 26.84 11.96 2.42
C GLU A 84 25.63 12.05 1.49
N PHE A 85 25.69 12.91 0.47
CA PHE A 85 24.62 13.08 -0.50
C PHE A 85 24.35 11.79 -1.29
N GLN A 86 25.38 11.06 -1.73
CA GLN A 86 25.20 9.76 -2.40
C GLN A 86 24.55 8.73 -1.47
N ARG A 87 24.99 8.68 -0.20
CA ARG A 87 24.39 7.80 0.82
C ARG A 87 22.92 8.16 1.08
N LEU A 88 22.61 9.45 1.19
CA LEU A 88 21.26 9.96 1.39
C LEU A 88 20.35 9.59 0.21
N LYS A 89 20.80 9.81 -1.03
CA LYS A 89 20.06 9.43 -2.24
C LYS A 89 19.73 7.94 -2.27
N ALA A 90 20.72 7.09 -2.03
CA ALA A 90 20.52 5.64 -2.01
C ALA A 90 19.57 5.19 -0.88
N ARG A 91 19.70 5.78 0.31
CA ARG A 91 18.81 5.51 1.45
C ARG A 91 17.38 5.94 1.15
N SER A 92 17.18 7.15 0.65
CA SER A 92 15.86 7.68 0.31
C SER A 92 15.12 6.81 -0.71
N GLN A 93 15.81 6.32 -1.74
CA GLN A 93 15.20 5.39 -2.71
C GLN A 93 14.79 4.07 -2.04
N ARG A 94 15.68 3.47 -1.23
CA ARG A 94 15.37 2.21 -0.52
C ARG A 94 14.20 2.35 0.43
N ASP A 95 14.15 3.45 1.18
CA ASP A 95 13.10 3.70 2.16
C ASP A 95 11.74 3.89 1.47
N LEU A 96 11.69 4.61 0.33
CA LEU A 96 10.46 4.77 -0.45
C LEU A 96 9.94 3.44 -1.00
N VAL A 97 10.81 2.58 -1.52
CA VAL A 97 10.43 1.24 -2.01
C VAL A 97 9.94 0.37 -0.86
N ARG A 98 10.66 0.37 0.28
CA ARG A 98 10.24 -0.38 1.46
C ARG A 98 8.88 0.07 1.96
N GLU A 99 8.67 1.38 2.07
CA GLU A 99 7.42 1.94 2.54
C GLU A 99 6.25 1.58 1.61
N ARG A 100 6.43 1.73 0.29
CA ARG A 100 5.43 1.31 -0.70
C ARG A 100 5.02 -0.16 -0.52
N ASN A 101 6.00 -1.04 -0.35
CA ASN A 101 5.73 -2.47 -0.16
C ASN A 101 4.98 -2.76 1.15
N LEU A 102 5.36 -2.09 2.25
CA LEU A 102 4.69 -2.25 3.54
C LEU A 102 3.24 -1.76 3.50
N VAL A 103 3.00 -0.60 2.88
CA VAL A 103 1.66 -0.05 2.67
C VAL A 103 0.83 -1.00 1.82
N GLY A 104 1.36 -1.45 0.67
CA GLY A 104 0.66 -2.39 -0.21
C GLY A 104 0.29 -3.70 0.50
N LYS A 105 1.23 -4.26 1.28
CA LYS A 105 0.96 -5.45 2.10
C LYS A 105 -0.16 -5.21 3.10
N ALA A 106 -0.11 -4.10 3.83
CA ALA A 106 -1.11 -3.77 4.83
C ALA A 106 -2.51 -3.47 4.23
N LEU A 107 -2.58 -3.02 2.97
CA LEU A 107 -3.86 -2.87 2.26
C LEU A 107 -4.43 -4.24 1.88
N LEU A 108 -3.61 -5.13 1.34
CA LEU A 108 -4.02 -6.49 0.98
C LEU A 108 -4.47 -7.30 2.20
N GLU A 109 -3.74 -7.22 3.31
CA GLU A 109 -4.13 -7.88 4.57
C GLU A 109 -5.49 -7.38 5.07
N GLU A 110 -5.78 -6.09 4.99
CA GLU A 110 -7.10 -5.56 5.36
C GLU A 110 -8.22 -6.05 4.43
N ILE A 111 -7.97 -6.09 3.12
CA ILE A 111 -8.92 -6.61 2.13
C ILE A 111 -9.22 -8.08 2.41
N GLU A 112 -8.19 -8.90 2.63
CA GLU A 112 -8.34 -10.33 2.93
C GLU A 112 -9.17 -10.58 4.19
N VAL A 113 -8.94 -9.79 5.25
CA VAL A 113 -9.75 -9.85 6.48
C VAL A 113 -11.22 -9.55 6.18
N VAL A 114 -11.52 -8.49 5.42
CA VAL A 114 -12.91 -8.13 5.10
C VAL A 114 -13.58 -9.19 4.22
N ILE A 115 -12.88 -9.71 3.21
CA ILE A 115 -13.37 -10.80 2.37
C ILE A 115 -13.70 -12.03 3.23
N THR A 116 -12.80 -12.39 4.13
CA THR A 116 -12.95 -13.57 5.02
C THR A 116 -14.13 -13.39 5.96
N ASP A 117 -14.28 -12.21 6.57
CA ASP A 117 -15.39 -11.91 7.46
C ASP A 117 -16.73 -11.93 6.70
N TYR A 118 -16.77 -11.33 5.52
CA TYR A 118 -17.95 -11.33 4.65
C TYR A 118 -18.35 -12.74 4.24
N ALA A 119 -17.37 -13.56 3.82
CA ALA A 119 -17.59 -14.95 3.44
C ALA A 119 -18.21 -15.76 4.58
N LYS A 120 -17.63 -15.66 5.79
CA LYS A 120 -18.12 -16.34 6.99
C LYS A 120 -19.53 -15.88 7.38
N ALA A 121 -19.77 -14.57 7.41
CA ALA A 121 -21.06 -14.00 7.81
C ALA A 121 -22.19 -14.40 6.86
N ASN A 122 -21.89 -14.61 5.58
CA ASN A 122 -22.88 -14.92 4.54
C ASN A 122 -22.92 -16.40 4.13
N GLY A 123 -22.23 -17.27 4.88
CA GLY A 123 -22.24 -18.72 4.68
C GLY A 123 -21.56 -19.21 3.40
N PHE A 124 -20.61 -18.44 2.85
CA PHE A 124 -19.79 -18.90 1.73
C PHE A 124 -18.83 -19.98 2.19
N ALA A 125 -18.82 -21.11 1.49
CA ALA A 125 -17.86 -22.18 1.71
C ALA A 125 -16.51 -21.88 1.05
N VAL A 126 -16.53 -21.16 -0.09
CA VAL A 126 -15.34 -20.77 -0.84
C VAL A 126 -15.52 -19.36 -1.39
N MET A 127 -14.47 -18.55 -1.27
CA MET A 127 -14.35 -17.26 -1.94
C MET A 127 -13.13 -17.29 -2.85
N LEU A 128 -13.31 -16.98 -4.12
CA LEU A 128 -12.25 -17.00 -5.13
C LEU A 128 -11.86 -15.59 -5.55
N ASP A 129 -10.59 -15.40 -5.87
CA ASP A 129 -10.18 -14.22 -6.64
C ASP A 129 -10.68 -14.37 -8.08
N GLN A 130 -11.26 -13.31 -8.65
CA GLN A 130 -11.71 -13.29 -10.04
C GLN A 130 -10.59 -13.69 -11.02
N ARG A 131 -9.32 -13.41 -10.72
CA ARG A 131 -8.17 -13.80 -11.54
C ARG A 131 -8.00 -15.32 -11.69
N SER A 132 -8.61 -16.11 -10.80
CA SER A 132 -8.60 -17.58 -10.87
C SER A 132 -9.78 -18.14 -11.68
N LEU A 133 -10.66 -17.29 -12.21
CA LEU A 133 -11.86 -17.70 -12.94
C LEU A 133 -11.71 -17.44 -14.44
N VAL A 134 -12.21 -18.39 -15.24
CA VAL A 134 -12.46 -18.16 -16.68
C VAL A 134 -13.82 -17.51 -16.89
N TYR A 135 -14.80 -17.86 -16.05
CA TYR A 135 -16.17 -17.34 -16.07
C TYR A 135 -16.80 -17.49 -14.67
N GLY A 136 -17.59 -16.51 -14.27
CA GLY A 136 -18.46 -16.55 -13.10
C GLY A 136 -19.73 -15.77 -13.41
N GLN A 137 -20.88 -16.25 -12.94
CA GLN A 137 -22.12 -15.46 -13.05
C GLN A 137 -22.05 -14.28 -12.07
N GLU A 138 -22.52 -13.11 -12.51
CA GLU A 138 -22.52 -11.87 -11.71
C GLU A 138 -23.21 -12.03 -10.34
N ALA A 139 -24.20 -12.93 -10.24
CA ALA A 139 -24.88 -13.24 -8.98
C ALA A 139 -23.96 -13.84 -7.89
N TYR A 140 -22.75 -14.30 -8.24
CA TYR A 140 -21.74 -14.79 -7.30
C TYR A 140 -20.60 -13.80 -7.08
N ASP A 141 -20.61 -12.67 -7.78
CA ASP A 141 -19.69 -11.56 -7.54
C ASP A 141 -20.11 -10.82 -6.27
N VAL A 142 -19.17 -10.60 -5.36
CA VAL A 142 -19.42 -9.81 -4.14
C VAL A 142 -18.43 -8.66 -3.98
N THR A 143 -17.82 -8.23 -5.10
CA THR A 143 -16.81 -7.17 -5.15
C THR A 143 -17.32 -5.87 -4.54
N ASP A 144 -18.52 -5.44 -4.91
CA ASP A 144 -19.09 -4.16 -4.46
C ASP A 144 -19.46 -4.19 -2.98
N GLU A 145 -20.01 -5.29 -2.48
CA GLU A 145 -20.35 -5.48 -1.07
C GLU A 145 -19.10 -5.48 -0.19
N VAL A 146 -18.04 -6.18 -0.62
CA VAL A 146 -16.75 -6.19 0.07
C VAL A 146 -16.14 -4.80 0.07
N LEU A 147 -16.13 -4.10 -1.07
CA LEU A 147 -15.59 -2.75 -1.19
C LEU A 147 -16.34 -1.77 -0.27
N LYS A 148 -17.68 -1.85 -0.25
CA LYS A 148 -18.52 -1.04 0.63
C LYS A 148 -18.17 -1.29 2.10
N LEU A 149 -18.15 -2.55 2.54
CA LEU A 149 -17.84 -2.91 3.92
C LEU A 149 -16.43 -2.45 4.33
N LEU A 150 -15.46 -2.57 3.43
CA LEU A 150 -14.08 -2.14 3.65
C LEU A 150 -14.00 -0.62 3.86
N ASN A 151 -14.68 0.16 3.02
CA ASN A 151 -14.75 1.62 3.14
C ASN A 151 -15.50 2.06 4.42
N GLU A 152 -16.59 1.39 4.78
CA GLU A 152 -17.32 1.66 6.04
C GLU A 152 -16.43 1.41 7.27
N ARG A 153 -15.69 0.29 7.30
CA ARG A 153 -14.73 0.00 8.38
C ARG A 153 -13.62 1.05 8.46
N TYR A 154 -13.15 1.55 7.32
CA TYR A 154 -12.13 2.60 7.28
C TYR A 154 -12.67 3.94 7.79
N ALA A 155 -13.85 4.37 7.35
CA ALA A 155 -14.50 5.59 7.85
C ALA A 155 -14.75 5.53 9.37
N ALA A 156 -15.18 4.37 9.89
CA ALA A 156 -15.38 4.17 11.31
C ALA A 156 -14.06 4.28 12.11
N LYS A 157 -12.96 3.72 11.60
CA LYS A 157 -11.61 3.87 12.20
C LYS A 157 -11.12 5.31 12.18
N GLN A 158 -11.42 6.08 11.13
CA GLN A 158 -11.05 7.51 11.10
C GLN A 158 -11.84 8.32 12.13
N SER A 159 -13.15 8.06 12.26
CA SER A 159 -14.00 8.77 13.21
C SER A 159 -13.62 8.51 14.67
N SER A 160 -13.15 7.29 15.00
CA SER A 160 -12.68 6.97 16.35
C SER A 160 -11.28 7.51 16.69
N ALA A 161 -10.50 7.90 15.67
CA ALA A 161 -9.17 8.47 15.83
C ALA A 161 -9.16 10.02 15.96
N ALA A 162 -10.29 10.69 15.73
CA ALA A 162 -10.41 12.14 15.92
C ALA A 162 -10.47 12.49 17.42
N PRO A 163 -9.68 13.47 17.92
CA PRO A 163 -9.81 13.94 19.29
C PRO A 163 -11.18 14.60 19.48
N ARG A 164 -11.88 14.23 20.56
CA ARG A 164 -13.11 14.91 20.99
C ARG A 164 -12.84 16.36 21.38
#